data_AF-A0A6L8BG97-F1
#
_entry.id   AF-A0A6L8BG97-F1
#
_cell.length_a   1.000
_cell.length_b   1.000
_cell.length_c   1.000
_cell.angle_alpha   90.00
_cell.angle_beta   90.00
_cell.angle_gamma   90.00
#
_symmetry.space_group_name_H-M   'P 1'
#
loop_
_entity.id
_entity.type
_entity.pdbx_description
1 polymer ?
#
loop_
_entity_poly.entity_id
_entity_poly.type
_entity_poly.pdbx_seq_one_letter_code
_entity_poly.pdbx_strand_id
1 'polypeptide(L)'
;MKNAVVVLGTIVLCAQGWAHHSFADYDRGEVRELEGELVNVRWRNPHVVLTVRVVEPNGEATDWQLETGAFYLLERRGLEAAMFPVNERVRAAGSASVTRAGRMQVSNMLLPSGEEVVFGGGGSPRWADASAGGGWNSEIVDRRHLGLFRVWSVEGLGTYGPAVQSMSAQFAASTRAESPTDPGPDPCLPMGMPPAMISPLPVEFVDQGDTIELRLTGFGNVRSIELAPLDDPEAVPLSDLGYSTGSWTDQALEVRTTRIGWPWLDDAGRPQSERVEIQEEFALLDDGDRLRYTQTIVDPETLTEPVTVTWDWIDIGEESLGSVQCE
;
A
#
# COMPACT_ATOMS: atom_id res chain seq x y z
N MET A 1 -22.24 43.69 -46.67
CA MET A 1 -22.22 43.41 -45.23
C MET A 1 -22.33 41.90 -45.06
N LYS A 2 -21.23 41.22 -44.73
CA LYS A 2 -21.21 39.76 -44.53
C LYS A 2 -21.28 39.53 -43.01
N ASN A 3 -22.36 38.91 -42.54
CA ASN A 3 -22.57 38.65 -41.12
C ASN A 3 -21.67 37.48 -40.70
N ALA A 4 -20.72 37.75 -39.80
CA ALA A 4 -19.88 36.76 -39.17
C ALA A 4 -20.68 36.04 -38.07
N VAL A 5 -20.83 34.72 -38.20
CA VAL A 5 -21.33 33.86 -37.13
C VAL A 5 -20.16 33.56 -36.22
N VAL A 6 -20.16 34.12 -35.01
CA VAL A 6 -19.23 33.75 -33.95
C VAL A 6 -19.83 32.56 -33.21
N VAL A 7 -19.27 31.37 -33.42
CA VAL A 7 -19.57 30.20 -32.59
C VAL A 7 -18.74 30.33 -31.32
N LEU A 8 -19.39 30.70 -30.22
CA LEU A 8 -18.80 30.61 -28.88
C LEU A 8 -18.74 29.11 -28.51
N GLY A 9 -17.57 28.50 -28.69
CA GLY A 9 -17.31 27.15 -28.20
C GLY A 9 -17.21 27.18 -26.68
N THR A 10 -18.19 26.57 -26.00
CA THR A 10 -18.12 26.32 -24.55
C THR A 10 -17.03 25.28 -24.32
N ILE A 11 -15.88 25.72 -23.80
CA ILE A 11 -14.85 24.82 -23.26
C ILE A 11 -15.43 24.25 -21.97
N VAL A 12 -15.94 23.02 -22.06
CA VAL A 12 -16.22 22.19 -20.88
C VAL A 12 -14.85 21.79 -20.33
N LEU A 13 -14.40 22.47 -19.27
CA LEU A 13 -13.30 21.97 -18.46
C LEU A 13 -13.79 20.69 -17.77
N CYS A 14 -13.43 19.53 -18.32
CA CYS A 14 -13.45 18.29 -17.57
C CYS A 14 -12.42 18.43 -16.44
N ALA A 15 -12.90 18.66 -15.22
CA ALA A 15 -12.08 18.44 -14.03
C ALA A 15 -11.76 16.94 -13.97
N GLN A 16 -10.56 16.56 -14.43
CA GLN A 16 -10.06 15.20 -14.26
C GLN A 16 -9.81 14.97 -12.77
N GLY A 17 -10.63 14.12 -12.17
CA GLY A 17 -10.48 13.65 -10.80
C GLY A 17 -9.20 12.82 -10.68
N TRP A 18 -8.47 13.06 -9.61
CA TRP A 18 -7.20 12.43 -9.31
C TRP A 18 -7.46 10.98 -8.89
N ALA A 19 -6.96 10.02 -9.66
CA ALA A 19 -6.92 8.62 -9.24
C ALA A 19 -5.79 8.44 -8.21
N HIS A 20 -6.12 7.92 -7.03
CA HIS A 20 -5.20 7.43 -6.02
C HIS A 20 -5.92 6.34 -5.21
N HIS A 21 -5.41 5.10 -5.30
CA HIS A 21 -5.62 3.92 -4.44
C HIS A 21 -6.96 3.80 -3.74
N SER A 22 -8.03 3.90 -4.53
CA SER A 22 -9.39 3.61 -4.10
C SER A 22 -9.86 4.38 -2.86
N PHE A 23 -9.27 5.53 -2.49
CA PHE A 23 -9.79 6.33 -1.38
C PHE A 23 -10.74 7.43 -1.84
N ALA A 24 -10.54 7.98 -3.04
CA ALA A 24 -11.48 8.92 -3.67
C ALA A 24 -12.83 8.27 -4.00
N ASP A 25 -12.85 6.94 -4.09
CA ASP A 25 -14.07 6.19 -4.29
C ASP A 25 -14.98 6.18 -3.06
N TYR A 26 -14.48 6.46 -1.85
CA TYR A 26 -15.28 6.36 -0.63
C TYR A 26 -15.62 7.74 -0.06
N ASP A 27 -16.88 7.93 0.35
CA ASP A 27 -17.29 9.15 1.04
C ASP A 27 -16.71 9.18 2.46
N ARG A 28 -15.76 10.10 2.69
CA ARG A 28 -15.12 10.30 4.00
C ARG A 28 -15.93 11.18 4.95
N GLY A 29 -16.91 11.92 4.44
CA GLY A 29 -17.76 12.80 5.22
C GLY A 29 -18.92 12.07 5.89
N GLU A 30 -19.32 10.92 5.35
CA GLU A 30 -20.45 10.14 5.86
C GLU A 30 -20.03 8.72 6.25
N VAL A 31 -20.43 8.32 7.46
CA VAL A 31 -20.33 6.92 7.90
C VAL A 31 -21.68 6.28 7.69
N ARG A 32 -21.73 5.29 6.81
CA ARG A 32 -22.91 4.47 6.58
C ARG A 32 -22.86 3.24 7.46
N GLU A 33 -23.99 2.93 8.09
CA GLU A 33 -24.20 1.68 8.79
C GLU A 33 -25.08 0.73 7.97
N LEU A 34 -24.82 -0.56 8.07
CA LEU A 34 -25.63 -1.62 7.48
C LEU A 34 -25.75 -2.80 8.43
N GLU A 35 -26.85 -3.52 8.32
CA GLU A 35 -27.13 -4.71 9.11
C GLU A 35 -27.61 -5.82 8.18
N GLY A 36 -27.02 -7.01 8.29
CA GLY A 36 -27.23 -8.08 7.32
C GLY A 36 -26.55 -9.37 7.71
N GLU A 37 -26.63 -10.36 6.83
CA GLU A 37 -26.01 -11.67 7.01
C GLU A 37 -24.60 -11.65 6.41
N LEU A 38 -23.58 -12.05 7.17
CA LEU A 38 -22.23 -12.23 6.64
C LEU A 38 -22.20 -13.51 5.80
N VAL A 39 -22.15 -13.40 4.47
CA VAL A 39 -22.27 -14.56 3.56
C VAL A 39 -20.92 -15.04 3.01
N ASN A 40 -19.85 -14.23 3.11
CA ASN A 40 -18.52 -14.64 2.67
C ASN A 40 -17.42 -13.85 3.40
N VAL A 41 -16.27 -14.51 3.63
CA VAL A 41 -15.05 -13.91 4.18
C VAL A 41 -13.90 -14.31 3.27
N ARG A 42 -13.35 -13.33 2.55
CA ARG A 42 -12.16 -13.53 1.70
C ARG A 42 -10.92 -13.05 2.45
N TRP A 43 -10.30 -13.96 3.20
CA TRP A 43 -9.21 -13.66 4.12
C TRP A 43 -7.82 -13.78 3.47
N ARG A 44 -7.52 -12.89 2.51
CA ARG A 44 -6.30 -12.94 1.70
C ARG A 44 -5.85 -11.54 1.25
N ASN A 45 -4.67 -11.42 0.63
CA ASN A 45 -4.14 -10.14 0.14
C ASN A 45 -4.87 -9.62 -1.13
N PRO A 46 -4.88 -8.29 -1.41
CA PRO A 46 -4.18 -7.22 -0.68
C PRO A 46 -4.99 -6.70 0.51
N HIS A 47 -6.30 -6.95 0.52
CA HIS A 47 -7.25 -6.56 1.54
C HIS A 47 -8.19 -7.74 1.79
N VAL A 48 -8.49 -7.97 3.06
CA VAL A 48 -9.57 -8.86 3.43
C VAL A 48 -10.89 -8.22 3.00
N VAL A 49 -11.76 -9.00 2.37
CA VAL A 49 -13.09 -8.56 1.94
C VAL A 49 -14.15 -9.40 2.62
N LEU A 50 -15.08 -8.75 3.31
CA LEU A 50 -16.25 -9.38 3.92
C LEU A 50 -17.45 -9.09 3.02
N THR A 51 -18.28 -10.09 2.73
CA THR A 51 -19.52 -9.88 1.96
C THR A 51 -20.71 -9.99 2.88
N VAL A 52 -21.49 -8.92 3.00
CA VAL A 52 -22.70 -8.87 3.84
C VAL A 52 -23.93 -8.71 2.96
N ARG A 53 -24.87 -9.65 3.05
CA ARG A 53 -26.15 -9.58 2.37
C ARG A 53 -27.12 -8.73 3.19
N VAL A 54 -27.57 -7.62 2.62
CA VAL A 54 -28.51 -6.68 3.23
C VAL A 54 -29.86 -6.79 2.51
N VAL A 55 -30.94 -6.98 3.26
CA VAL A 55 -32.30 -6.91 2.72
C VAL A 55 -32.78 -5.48 2.80
N GLU A 56 -32.99 -4.87 1.63
CA GLU A 56 -33.46 -3.50 1.49
C GLU A 56 -34.95 -3.38 1.84
N PRO A 57 -35.47 -2.18 2.14
CA PRO A 57 -36.87 -1.99 2.51
C PRO A 57 -37.89 -2.45 1.45
N ASN A 58 -37.47 -2.53 0.18
CA ASN A 58 -38.29 -3.05 -0.92
C ASN A 58 -38.34 -4.58 -0.97
N GLY A 59 -37.64 -5.28 -0.08
CA GLY A 59 -37.54 -6.73 -0.01
C GLY A 59 -36.46 -7.34 -0.92
N GLU A 60 -35.72 -6.52 -1.69
CA GLU A 60 -34.59 -6.99 -2.48
C GLU A 60 -33.35 -7.20 -1.61
N ALA A 61 -32.55 -8.20 -1.94
CA ALA A 61 -31.29 -8.46 -1.25
C ALA A 61 -30.11 -7.92 -2.08
N THR A 62 -29.23 -7.15 -1.43
CA THR A 62 -28.00 -6.63 -2.04
C THR A 62 -26.79 -7.17 -1.29
N ASP A 63 -25.82 -7.72 -2.02
CA ASP A 63 -24.55 -8.17 -1.46
C ASP A 63 -23.56 -7.00 -1.41
N TRP A 64 -23.22 -6.58 -0.19
CA TRP A 64 -22.26 -5.52 0.08
C TRP A 64 -20.86 -6.10 0.26
N GLN A 65 -19.89 -5.62 -0.54
CA GLN A 65 -18.47 -5.91 -0.37
C GLN A 65 -17.85 -4.87 0.56
N LEU A 66 -17.40 -5.34 1.72
CA LEU A 66 -16.77 -4.56 2.77
C LEU A 66 -15.26 -4.79 2.72
N GLU A 67 -14.53 -3.81 2.21
CA GLU A 67 -13.07 -3.83 2.11
C GLU A 67 -12.43 -3.34 3.41
N THR A 68 -11.48 -4.11 3.92
CA THR A 68 -10.75 -3.82 5.16
C THR A 68 -9.30 -3.39 4.83
N GLY A 69 -8.34 -3.60 5.74
CA GLY A 69 -6.91 -3.46 5.46
C GLY A 69 -6.27 -4.76 5.01
N ALA A 70 -4.94 -4.74 4.86
CA ALA A 70 -4.19 -5.93 4.46
C ALA A 70 -4.24 -7.03 5.52
N PHE A 71 -4.31 -8.28 5.06
CA PHE A 71 -4.37 -9.49 5.89
C PHE A 71 -3.32 -9.44 7.01
N TYR A 72 -2.07 -9.21 6.64
CA TYR A 72 -0.95 -9.17 7.58
C TYR A 72 -1.12 -8.07 8.65
N LEU A 73 -1.64 -6.90 8.26
CA LEU A 73 -1.87 -5.80 9.19
C LEU A 73 -3.08 -6.06 10.10
N LEU A 74 -4.05 -6.89 9.68
CA LEU A 74 -5.16 -7.32 10.53
C LEU A 74 -4.69 -8.34 11.57
N GLU A 75 -3.87 -9.31 11.17
CA GLU A 75 -3.31 -10.30 12.10
C GLU A 75 -2.43 -9.65 13.18
N ARG A 76 -1.61 -8.65 12.80
CA ARG A 76 -0.83 -7.85 13.77
C ARG A 76 -1.66 -7.09 14.79
N ARG A 77 -2.96 -6.98 14.54
CA ARG A 77 -3.93 -6.34 15.43
C ARG A 77 -4.80 -7.37 16.16
N GLY A 78 -4.43 -8.65 16.09
CA GLY A 78 -5.13 -9.76 16.73
C GLY A 78 -6.44 -10.14 16.06
N LEU A 79 -6.62 -9.77 14.78
CA LEU A 79 -7.81 -10.15 14.01
C LEU A 79 -7.51 -11.40 13.20
N GLU A 80 -8.39 -12.39 13.29
CA GLU A 80 -8.26 -13.68 12.61
C GLU A 80 -9.54 -14.02 11.85
N ALA A 81 -9.44 -14.82 10.79
CA ALA A 81 -10.60 -15.24 9.99
C ALA A 81 -11.69 -15.91 10.82
N ALA A 82 -11.31 -16.68 11.84
CA ALA A 82 -12.22 -17.44 12.70
C ALA A 82 -13.15 -16.54 13.53
N MET A 83 -12.84 -15.24 13.68
CA MET A 83 -13.70 -14.28 14.38
C MET A 83 -14.98 -13.94 13.60
N PHE A 84 -15.03 -14.25 12.30
CA PHE A 84 -16.10 -13.83 11.39
C PHE A 84 -17.04 -14.99 11.04
N PRO A 85 -18.15 -15.18 11.76
CA PRO A 85 -19.04 -16.32 11.56
C PRO A 85 -19.91 -16.12 10.30
N VAL A 86 -19.60 -16.86 9.24
CA VAL A 86 -20.42 -16.88 8.02
C VAL A 86 -21.82 -17.46 8.31
N ASN A 87 -22.84 -16.89 7.68
CA ASN A 87 -24.28 -17.11 7.84
C ASN A 87 -24.89 -16.54 9.14
N GLU A 88 -24.17 -15.67 9.85
CA GLU A 88 -24.68 -14.96 11.02
C GLU A 88 -24.96 -13.49 10.73
N ARG A 89 -25.81 -12.89 11.57
CA ARG A 89 -26.18 -11.48 11.44
C ARG A 89 -25.14 -10.57 12.07
N VAL A 90 -24.67 -9.58 11.32
CA VAL A 90 -23.67 -8.59 11.74
C VAL A 90 -24.18 -7.17 11.49
N ARG A 91 -23.62 -6.21 12.22
CA ARG A 91 -23.76 -4.77 11.92
C ARG A 91 -22.40 -4.23 11.52
N ALA A 92 -22.32 -3.50 10.41
CA ALA A 92 -21.08 -2.92 9.92
C ALA A 92 -21.22 -1.41 9.70
N ALA A 93 -20.12 -0.70 9.83
CA ALA A 93 -20.04 0.74 9.60
C ALA A 93 -18.80 1.06 8.80
N GLY A 94 -18.89 2.07 7.94
CA GLY A 94 -17.78 2.47 7.09
C GLY A 94 -18.13 3.56 6.10
N SER A 95 -17.17 3.90 5.26
CA SER A 95 -17.35 4.86 4.17
C SER A 95 -17.85 4.12 2.94
N ALA A 96 -19.06 4.44 2.48
CA ALA A 96 -19.63 3.84 1.29
C ALA A 96 -18.98 4.38 0.02
N SER A 97 -18.94 3.56 -1.03
CA SER A 97 -18.42 3.98 -2.32
C SER A 97 -19.38 4.96 -3.01
N VAL A 98 -18.84 6.02 -3.60
CA VAL A 98 -19.57 7.04 -4.38
C VAL A 98 -19.69 6.66 -5.86
N THR A 99 -18.89 5.72 -6.35
CA THR A 99 -18.93 5.29 -7.77
C THR A 99 -19.38 3.84 -7.98
N ARG A 100 -19.30 2.98 -6.94
CA ARG A 100 -19.58 1.54 -7.01
C ARG A 100 -20.63 1.16 -5.98
N ALA A 101 -21.86 0.91 -6.43
CA ALA A 101 -22.94 0.45 -5.55
C ALA A 101 -22.55 -0.85 -4.81
N GLY A 102 -22.98 -0.99 -3.55
CA GLY A 102 -22.72 -2.18 -2.76
C GLY A 102 -21.25 -2.34 -2.33
N ARG A 103 -20.44 -1.27 -2.31
CA ARG A 103 -19.07 -1.30 -1.78
C ARG A 103 -18.89 -0.33 -0.63
N MET A 104 -18.08 -0.72 0.34
CA MET A 104 -17.75 0.10 1.51
C MET A 104 -16.32 -0.21 1.96
N GLN A 105 -15.56 0.83 2.34
CA GLN A 105 -14.41 0.65 3.20
C GLN A 105 -14.90 0.56 4.64
N VAL A 106 -14.82 -0.62 5.24
CA VAL A 106 -15.38 -0.87 6.58
C VAL A 106 -14.42 -0.40 7.66
N SER A 107 -14.96 0.28 8.66
CA SER A 107 -14.22 0.74 9.85
C SER A 107 -14.55 -0.09 11.08
N ASN A 108 -15.79 -0.55 11.22
CA ASN A 108 -16.24 -1.34 12.37
C ASN A 108 -17.20 -2.46 11.97
N MET A 109 -17.20 -3.55 12.72
CA MET A 109 -18.20 -4.61 12.63
C MET A 109 -18.56 -5.16 14.03
N LEU A 110 -19.84 -5.15 14.38
CA LEU A 110 -20.37 -5.84 15.56
C LEU A 110 -20.71 -7.28 15.21
N LEU A 111 -20.10 -8.21 15.93
CA LEU A 111 -20.30 -9.64 15.77
C LEU A 111 -21.47 -10.14 16.65
N PRO A 112 -22.07 -11.31 16.33
CA PRO A 112 -23.13 -11.92 17.16
C PRO A 112 -22.70 -12.21 18.60
N SER A 113 -21.40 -12.39 18.84
CA SER A 113 -20.82 -12.57 20.18
C SER A 113 -20.98 -11.34 21.07
N GLY A 114 -21.29 -10.17 20.50
CA GLY A 114 -21.30 -8.88 21.18
C GLY A 114 -19.93 -8.17 21.17
N GLU A 115 -18.90 -8.81 20.63
CA GLU A 115 -17.59 -8.19 20.40
C GLU A 115 -17.62 -7.32 19.14
N GLU A 116 -16.98 -6.15 19.22
CA GLU A 116 -16.83 -5.26 18.08
C GLU A 116 -15.41 -5.29 17.50
N VAL A 117 -15.31 -5.56 16.20
CA VAL A 117 -14.06 -5.48 15.45
C VAL A 117 -13.85 -4.06 14.96
N VAL A 118 -12.68 -3.50 15.23
CA VAL A 118 -12.24 -2.19 14.72
C VAL A 118 -11.14 -2.41 13.67
N PHE A 119 -11.44 -2.11 12.40
CA PHE A 119 -10.54 -2.38 11.26
C PHE A 119 -9.52 -1.27 10.99
N GLY A 120 -9.67 -0.09 11.58
CA GLY A 120 -8.72 1.03 11.47
C GLY A 120 -7.81 1.14 12.68
N GLY A 121 -6.51 1.37 12.47
CA GLY A 121 -5.59 1.63 13.58
C GLY A 121 -5.94 2.95 14.28
N GLY A 122 -6.15 2.92 15.60
CA GLY A 122 -6.57 4.08 16.39
C GLY A 122 -8.06 4.39 16.34
N GLY A 123 -8.88 3.49 15.79
CA GLY A 123 -10.34 3.61 15.82
C GLY A 123 -10.93 3.26 17.18
N SER A 124 -12.11 3.82 17.48
CA SER A 124 -12.90 3.46 18.66
C SER A 124 -14.06 2.53 18.29
N PRO A 125 -14.51 1.67 19.22
CA PRO A 125 -15.78 0.97 19.03
C PRO A 125 -16.94 1.96 18.94
N ARG A 126 -17.97 1.56 18.19
CA ARG A 126 -19.19 2.32 17.89
C ARG A 126 -20.39 1.85 18.70
N TRP A 127 -20.45 0.57 19.03
CA TRP A 127 -21.63 -0.08 19.61
C TRP A 127 -21.32 -0.87 20.90
N ALA A 128 -20.14 -1.46 21.03
CA ALA A 128 -19.77 -2.28 22.18
C ALA A 128 -18.73 -1.61 23.09
N ASP A 129 -18.70 -2.02 24.35
CA ASP A 129 -17.65 -1.63 25.30
C ASP A 129 -16.35 -2.43 25.10
N ALA A 130 -16.46 -3.63 24.55
CA ALA A 130 -15.33 -4.52 24.26
C ALA A 130 -15.05 -4.56 22.75
N SER A 131 -13.77 -4.52 22.38
CA SER A 131 -13.35 -4.56 20.98
C SER A 131 -12.03 -5.27 20.74
N ALA A 132 -11.86 -5.76 19.50
CA ALA A 132 -10.62 -6.30 18.97
C ALA A 132 -10.10 -5.44 17.81
N GLY A 133 -8.81 -5.51 17.51
CA GLY A 133 -8.20 -4.85 16.36
C GLY A 133 -7.72 -3.40 16.57
N GLY A 134 -8.45 -2.56 17.31
CA GLY A 134 -8.26 -1.10 17.30
C GLY A 134 -6.84 -0.54 17.58
N GLY A 135 -5.93 -1.33 18.17
CA GLY A 135 -4.54 -0.95 18.46
C GLY A 135 -3.50 -1.85 17.78
N TRP A 136 -2.28 -1.33 17.60
CA TRP A 136 -1.12 -2.11 17.17
C TRP A 136 -0.46 -2.76 18.38
N ASN A 137 -0.21 -4.07 18.33
CA ASN A 137 0.53 -4.80 19.37
C ASN A 137 2.02 -4.93 19.01
N SER A 138 2.63 -3.82 18.59
CA SER A 138 4.03 -3.80 18.16
C SER A 138 4.95 -3.62 19.37
N GLU A 139 5.69 -4.66 19.74
CA GLU A 139 6.77 -4.57 20.73
C GLU A 139 8.11 -4.80 20.02
N ILE A 140 9.08 -3.91 20.27
CA ILE A 140 10.42 -4.04 19.69
C ILE A 140 11.14 -5.19 20.39
N VAL A 141 11.71 -6.11 19.60
CA VAL A 141 12.52 -7.21 20.10
C VAL A 141 14.01 -6.92 19.85
N ASP A 142 14.83 -7.07 20.89
CA ASP A 142 16.28 -6.84 20.76
C ASP A 142 16.96 -7.98 19.99
N ARG A 143 17.11 -7.77 18.68
CA ARG A 143 17.93 -8.62 17.79
C ARG A 143 18.99 -7.81 17.05
N ARG A 144 19.52 -6.75 17.68
CA ARG A 144 20.53 -5.83 17.12
C ARG A 144 21.79 -6.54 16.60
N HIS A 145 22.14 -7.69 17.17
CA HIS A 145 23.27 -8.51 16.71
C HIS A 145 23.13 -9.02 15.26
N LEU A 146 21.92 -9.02 14.67
CA LEU A 146 21.68 -9.37 13.28
C LEU A 146 21.92 -8.21 12.29
N GLY A 147 22.07 -6.98 12.79
CA GLY A 147 22.20 -5.78 11.96
C GLY A 147 20.99 -5.60 11.03
N LEU A 148 21.25 -5.34 9.75
CA LEU A 148 20.23 -5.18 8.72
C LEU A 148 19.50 -6.50 8.39
N PHE A 149 20.16 -7.65 8.57
CA PHE A 149 19.75 -8.95 8.04
C PHE A 149 18.72 -9.66 8.91
N ARG A 150 17.50 -9.14 8.87
CA ARG A 150 16.34 -9.64 9.62
C ARG A 150 15.05 -9.12 8.98
N VAL A 151 13.91 -9.53 9.56
CA VAL A 151 12.60 -9.01 9.18
C VAL A 151 12.37 -7.64 9.82
N TRP A 152 11.92 -6.69 9.00
CA TRP A 152 11.58 -5.33 9.38
C TRP A 152 10.11 -5.06 9.06
N SER A 153 9.41 -4.48 10.02
CA SER A 153 7.96 -4.28 10.00
C SER A 153 7.60 -2.84 10.35
N VAL A 154 6.50 -2.30 9.81
CA VAL A 154 6.03 -0.95 10.20
C VAL A 154 5.58 -0.93 11.66
N GLU A 155 5.86 0.11 12.42
CA GLU A 155 5.35 0.26 13.80
C GLU A 155 3.82 0.41 13.80
N GLY A 156 3.31 1.15 12.81
CA GLY A 156 1.89 1.27 12.46
C GLY A 156 1.69 2.15 11.23
N LEU A 157 0.47 2.22 10.69
CA LEU A 157 0.19 2.98 9.46
C LEU A 157 0.27 4.51 9.61
N GLY A 158 0.21 5.03 10.84
CA GLY A 158 0.29 6.47 11.11
C GLY A 158 1.66 7.07 10.80
N THR A 159 2.74 6.30 10.98
CA THR A 159 4.11 6.71 10.62
C THR A 159 4.37 6.54 9.13
N TYR A 160 3.67 5.61 8.49
CA TYR A 160 3.80 5.29 7.06
C TYR A 160 3.06 6.27 6.14
N GLY A 161 1.83 6.66 6.48
CA GLY A 161 0.95 7.47 5.62
C GLY A 161 1.50 8.86 5.21
N PRO A 162 2.02 9.68 6.15
CA PRO A 162 2.60 10.99 5.82
C PRO A 162 3.79 10.90 4.85
N ALA A 163 4.54 9.80 4.90
CA ALA A 163 5.67 9.57 3.99
C ALA A 163 5.18 9.50 2.54
N VAL A 164 4.24 8.61 2.24
CA VAL A 164 3.74 8.38 0.87
C VAL A 164 3.08 9.63 0.26
N GLN A 165 2.46 10.48 1.09
CA GLN A 165 1.82 11.71 0.62
C GLN A 165 2.80 12.76 0.08
N SER A 166 4.09 12.69 0.45
CA SER A 166 5.12 13.66 0.04
C SER A 166 5.42 13.65 -1.45
N MET A 167 5.01 12.60 -2.18
CA MET A 167 5.30 12.44 -3.62
C MET A 167 4.45 13.30 -4.54
N SER A 168 3.30 13.81 -4.07
CA SER A 168 2.22 14.29 -4.94
C SER A 168 2.46 15.68 -5.58
N ALA A 169 3.39 16.48 -5.07
CA ALA A 169 3.51 17.90 -5.40
C ALA A 169 4.43 18.21 -6.60
N GLN A 170 5.32 17.28 -6.98
CA GLN A 170 6.48 17.56 -7.86
C GLN A 170 6.34 17.11 -9.32
N PHE A 171 5.14 16.71 -9.75
CA PHE A 171 4.90 16.25 -11.13
C PHE A 171 4.82 17.39 -12.13
N ALA A 172 5.48 17.21 -13.29
CA ALA A 172 5.31 18.09 -14.45
C ALA A 172 3.84 18.14 -14.89
N ALA A 173 3.36 19.30 -15.32
CA ALA A 173 1.97 19.47 -15.75
C ALA A 173 1.61 18.62 -16.99
N SER A 174 2.59 18.27 -17.83
CA SER A 174 2.43 17.50 -19.07
C SER A 174 2.22 15.99 -18.87
N THR A 175 2.65 15.43 -17.74
CA THR A 175 2.53 13.99 -17.45
C THR A 175 1.22 13.61 -16.73
N ARG A 176 0.37 14.60 -16.43
CA ARG A 176 -0.95 14.39 -15.80
C ARG A 176 -2.05 13.98 -16.78
N ALA A 177 -1.79 14.01 -18.09
CA ALA A 177 -2.81 13.86 -19.13
C ALA A 177 -2.90 12.47 -19.77
N GLU A 178 -1.94 11.58 -19.52
CA GLU A 178 -1.89 10.23 -20.10
C GLU A 178 -1.62 9.20 -19.00
N SER A 179 -2.66 8.88 -18.23
CA SER A 179 -2.67 7.65 -17.44
C SER A 179 -3.34 6.57 -18.27
N PRO A 180 -2.60 5.57 -18.81
CA PRO A 180 -3.22 4.31 -19.21
C PRO A 180 -4.10 3.79 -18.08
N THR A 181 -5.16 3.08 -18.44
CA THR A 181 -6.08 2.49 -17.47
C THR A 181 -5.29 1.49 -16.63
N ASP A 182 -4.98 1.85 -15.39
CA ASP A 182 -4.52 0.89 -14.38
C ASP A 182 -5.65 -0.13 -14.20
N PRO A 183 -5.43 -1.44 -14.50
CA PRO A 183 -6.43 -2.47 -14.25
C PRO A 183 -6.76 -2.63 -12.74
N GLY A 184 -6.08 -1.87 -11.87
CA GLY A 184 -6.01 -2.06 -10.43
C GLY A 184 -4.91 -3.10 -10.17
N PRO A 185 -3.97 -2.85 -9.24
CA PRO A 185 -2.91 -3.80 -8.98
C PRO A 185 -3.53 -5.12 -8.52
N ASP A 186 -3.30 -6.19 -9.29
CA ASP A 186 -3.54 -7.53 -8.80
C ASP A 186 -2.54 -7.75 -7.66
N PRO A 187 -3.00 -7.97 -6.42
CA PRO A 187 -2.12 -8.18 -5.25
C PRO A 187 -1.13 -9.33 -5.39
N CYS A 188 -1.40 -10.23 -6.32
CA CYS A 188 -0.66 -11.46 -6.56
C CYS A 188 0.27 -11.34 -7.76
N LEU A 189 0.26 -10.18 -8.42
CA LEU A 189 1.27 -9.85 -9.42
C LEU A 189 2.34 -8.96 -8.77
N PRO A 190 3.62 -9.34 -8.92
CA PRO A 190 4.77 -8.48 -8.63
C PRO A 190 4.57 -7.04 -9.10
N MET A 191 4.77 -6.06 -8.22
CA MET A 191 4.89 -4.66 -8.62
C MET A 191 6.33 -4.32 -8.94
N GLY A 192 6.53 -3.35 -9.85
CA GLY A 192 7.85 -2.78 -10.10
C GLY A 192 8.24 -1.65 -9.14
N MET A 193 9.43 -1.11 -9.36
CA MET A 193 9.97 0.03 -8.63
C MET A 193 9.45 1.36 -9.20
N PRO A 194 9.26 2.41 -8.38
CA PRO A 194 9.38 2.43 -6.91
C PRO A 194 8.22 1.79 -6.09
N PRO A 195 6.97 1.58 -6.59
CA PRO A 195 5.87 1.14 -5.74
C PRO A 195 6.10 -0.12 -4.91
N ALA A 196 6.93 -1.06 -5.40
CA ALA A 196 7.28 -2.26 -4.66
C ALA A 196 7.77 -1.99 -3.23
N MET A 197 8.50 -0.88 -3.02
CA MET A 197 8.99 -0.47 -1.70
C MET A 197 7.95 0.31 -0.90
N ILE A 198 6.89 0.81 -1.54
CA ILE A 198 5.82 1.61 -0.91
C ILE A 198 4.72 0.69 -0.29
N SER A 199 5.03 -0.59 -0.09
CA SER A 199 4.15 -1.47 0.69
C SER A 199 4.39 -1.27 2.20
N PRO A 200 3.34 -1.14 3.04
CA PRO A 200 3.47 -1.14 4.49
C PRO A 200 3.70 -2.55 5.07
N LEU A 201 3.87 -3.56 4.21
CA LEU A 201 4.11 -4.95 4.62
C LEU A 201 5.59 -5.18 4.95
N PRO A 202 5.91 -6.25 5.70
CA PRO A 202 7.28 -6.48 6.14
C PRO A 202 8.22 -6.80 4.99
N VAL A 203 9.49 -6.48 5.23
CA VAL A 203 10.60 -6.77 4.35
C VAL A 203 11.66 -7.58 5.09
N GLU A 204 12.37 -8.45 4.39
CA GLU A 204 13.44 -9.26 4.95
C GLU A 204 14.71 -9.06 4.13
N PHE A 205 15.81 -8.74 4.80
CA PHE A 205 17.13 -8.71 4.19
C PHE A 205 17.85 -10.03 4.46
N VAL A 206 18.31 -10.67 3.39
CA VAL A 206 19.06 -11.92 3.44
C VAL A 206 20.43 -11.71 2.81
N ASP A 207 21.47 -12.04 3.58
CA ASP A 207 22.86 -11.99 3.13
C ASP A 207 23.16 -13.18 2.20
N GLN A 208 23.58 -12.90 0.96
CA GLN A 208 24.05 -13.90 -0.01
C GLN A 208 25.54 -13.69 -0.36
N GLY A 209 26.28 -12.95 0.46
CA GLY A 209 27.69 -12.60 0.23
C GLY A 209 27.83 -11.33 -0.59
N ASP A 210 28.06 -11.46 -1.91
CA ASP A 210 28.25 -10.32 -2.82
C ASP A 210 26.92 -9.68 -3.28
N THR A 211 25.80 -10.27 -2.87
CA THR A 211 24.44 -9.81 -3.17
C THR A 211 23.63 -9.81 -1.88
N ILE A 212 22.73 -8.83 -1.73
CA ILE A 212 21.71 -8.83 -0.69
C ILE A 212 20.36 -9.13 -1.36
N GLU A 213 19.67 -10.16 -0.88
CA GLU A 213 18.27 -10.41 -1.25
C GLU A 213 17.36 -9.59 -0.33
N LEU A 214 16.61 -8.67 -0.90
CA LEU A 214 15.54 -7.96 -0.22
C LEU A 214 14.20 -8.58 -0.63
N ARG A 215 13.62 -9.36 0.27
CA ARG A 215 12.33 -10.02 0.08
C ARG A 215 11.23 -9.08 0.56
N LEU A 216 10.20 -8.92 -0.26
CA LEU A 216 9.07 -8.04 0.02
C LEU A 216 7.82 -8.90 0.15
N THR A 217 7.16 -8.83 1.30
CA THR A 217 5.88 -9.56 1.51
C THR A 217 4.80 -9.03 0.57
N GLY A 218 4.82 -7.74 0.27
CA GLY A 218 3.98 -7.16 -0.76
C GLY A 218 4.32 -7.73 -2.13
N PHE A 219 3.32 -8.34 -2.78
CA PHE A 219 3.39 -8.74 -4.19
C PHE A 219 4.40 -9.86 -4.51
N GLY A 220 4.96 -10.53 -3.50
CA GLY A 220 5.86 -11.67 -3.67
C GLY A 220 7.21 -11.32 -4.33
N ASN A 221 7.64 -10.06 -4.21
CA ASN A 221 8.85 -9.57 -4.84
C ASN A 221 10.11 -10.04 -4.10
N VAL A 222 11.14 -10.42 -4.87
CA VAL A 222 12.51 -10.59 -4.38
C VAL A 222 13.41 -9.67 -5.19
N ARG A 223 13.95 -8.64 -4.55
CA ARG A 223 14.92 -7.71 -5.14
C ARG A 223 16.33 -8.19 -4.83
N SER A 224 17.22 -8.11 -5.80
CA SER A 224 18.65 -8.36 -5.61
C SER A 224 19.38 -7.02 -5.61
N ILE A 225 20.23 -6.80 -4.61
CA ILE A 225 21.09 -5.62 -4.48
C ILE A 225 22.54 -6.10 -4.60
N GLU A 226 23.20 -5.75 -5.70
CA GLU A 226 24.56 -6.20 -5.98
C GLU A 226 25.58 -5.32 -5.24
N LEU A 227 26.37 -5.91 -4.34
CA LEU A 227 27.49 -5.24 -3.65
C LEU A 227 28.76 -5.27 -4.51
N ALA A 228 28.85 -6.23 -5.43
CA ALA A 228 29.87 -6.32 -6.47
C ALA A 228 29.23 -6.08 -7.85
N PRO A 229 29.07 -4.81 -8.29
CA PRO A 229 28.35 -4.50 -9.52
C PRO A 229 29.08 -5.01 -10.76
N LEU A 230 28.30 -5.29 -11.82
CA LEU A 230 28.81 -5.59 -13.15
C LEU A 230 29.67 -4.44 -13.72
N ASP A 231 30.62 -4.76 -14.60
CA ASP A 231 31.49 -3.78 -15.27
C ASP A 231 30.71 -2.79 -16.15
N ASP A 232 29.60 -3.24 -16.74
CA ASP A 232 28.69 -2.41 -17.56
C ASP A 232 27.23 -2.51 -17.07
N PRO A 233 26.87 -1.73 -16.03
CA PRO A 233 25.50 -1.68 -15.52
C PRO A 233 24.46 -1.20 -16.55
N GLU A 234 24.88 -0.42 -17.55
CA GLU A 234 23.99 0.10 -18.59
C GLU A 234 23.61 -0.96 -19.63
N ALA A 235 24.39 -2.04 -19.73
CA ALA A 235 24.06 -3.18 -20.56
C ALA A 235 22.97 -4.09 -19.96
N VAL A 236 22.63 -3.92 -18.68
CA VAL A 236 21.59 -4.72 -18.02
C VAL A 236 20.23 -4.40 -18.69
N PRO A 237 19.46 -5.41 -19.14
CA PRO A 237 18.13 -5.19 -19.69
C PRO A 237 17.19 -4.52 -18.68
N LEU A 238 16.20 -3.77 -19.18
CA LEU A 238 15.15 -3.23 -18.32
C LEU A 238 14.35 -4.35 -17.66
N SER A 239 13.99 -4.16 -16.39
CA SER A 239 13.10 -5.06 -15.65
C SER A 239 12.16 -4.25 -14.75
N ASP A 240 11.07 -4.86 -14.27
CA ASP A 240 10.13 -4.17 -13.39
C ASP A 240 10.78 -3.70 -12.08
N LEU A 241 11.75 -4.46 -11.56
CA LEU A 241 12.49 -4.13 -10.34
C LEU A 241 13.77 -3.33 -10.58
N GLY A 242 14.17 -3.18 -11.84
CA GLY A 242 15.43 -2.55 -12.23
C GLY A 242 16.67 -3.38 -11.91
N TYR A 243 17.80 -2.69 -11.83
CA TYR A 243 19.11 -3.19 -11.43
C TYR A 243 19.60 -2.34 -10.26
N SER A 244 19.77 -2.96 -9.09
CA SER A 244 20.15 -2.30 -7.84
C SER A 244 21.61 -2.61 -7.49
N THR A 245 22.39 -1.57 -7.18
CA THR A 245 23.76 -1.69 -6.69
C THR A 245 23.87 -1.06 -5.31
N GLY A 246 24.48 -1.76 -4.36
CA GLY A 246 24.62 -1.32 -2.98
C GLY A 246 26.05 -0.99 -2.60
N SER A 247 26.22 -0.04 -1.68
CA SER A 247 27.48 0.16 -0.97
C SER A 247 27.23 0.51 0.49
N TRP A 248 28.12 0.04 1.37
CA TRP A 248 28.02 0.29 2.81
C TRP A 248 28.72 1.60 3.18
N THR A 249 28.04 2.41 3.99
CA THR A 249 28.65 3.48 4.79
C THR A 249 28.77 3.02 6.24
N ASP A 250 29.26 3.88 7.13
CA ASP A 250 29.42 3.54 8.55
C ASP A 250 28.10 3.19 9.26
N GLN A 251 26.95 3.69 8.76
CA GLN A 251 25.64 3.54 9.43
C GLN A 251 24.48 3.13 8.51
N ALA A 252 24.71 3.02 7.19
CA ALA A 252 23.66 2.74 6.22
C ALA A 252 24.13 1.87 5.07
N LEU A 253 23.17 1.16 4.46
CA LEU A 253 23.32 0.63 3.11
C LEU A 253 22.74 1.67 2.13
N GLU A 254 23.59 2.21 1.26
CA GLU A 254 23.22 3.09 0.16
C GLU A 254 22.97 2.25 -1.09
N VAL A 255 21.81 2.37 -1.71
CA VAL A 255 21.43 1.62 -2.90
C VAL A 255 21.05 2.57 -4.02
N ARG A 256 21.57 2.30 -5.20
CA ARG A 256 21.16 2.97 -6.44
C ARG A 256 20.47 1.96 -7.34
N THR A 257 19.27 2.27 -7.79
CA THR A 257 18.49 1.44 -8.71
C THR A 257 18.26 2.17 -10.03
N THR A 258 18.65 1.55 -11.14
CA THR A 258 18.42 2.02 -12.51
C THR A 258 17.81 0.92 -13.35
N ARG A 259 17.70 1.12 -14.68
CA ARG A 259 17.22 0.10 -15.63
C ARG A 259 15.79 -0.38 -15.30
N ILE A 260 14.98 0.52 -14.77
CA ILE A 260 13.59 0.23 -14.40
C ILE A 260 12.73 0.32 -15.66
N GLY A 261 12.09 -0.79 -16.01
CA GLY A 261 11.12 -0.89 -17.09
C GLY A 261 9.66 -0.75 -16.64
N TRP A 262 9.42 -0.67 -15.33
CA TRP A 262 8.09 -0.45 -14.79
C TRP A 262 7.57 0.93 -15.19
N PRO A 263 6.35 1.07 -15.73
CA PRO A 263 5.90 2.34 -16.30
C PRO A 263 5.30 3.31 -15.27
N TRP A 264 5.13 2.90 -14.01
CA TRP A 264 4.36 3.65 -13.02
C TRP A 264 5.20 4.12 -11.83
N LEU A 265 5.19 5.44 -11.58
CA LEU A 265 5.88 6.03 -10.42
C LEU A 265 5.16 5.73 -9.12
N ASP A 266 3.85 5.61 -9.16
CA ASP A 266 3.05 5.31 -8.00
C ASP A 266 1.86 4.48 -8.42
N ASP A 267 1.23 3.92 -7.40
CA ASP A 267 0.08 3.09 -7.62
C ASP A 267 -1.05 3.92 -8.30
N ALA A 268 -1.08 5.26 -8.18
CA ALA A 268 -2.10 6.11 -8.80
C ALA A 268 -2.08 6.10 -10.34
N GLY A 269 -1.18 5.33 -10.95
CA GLY A 269 -1.04 5.21 -12.41
C GLY A 269 -0.39 6.45 -13.02
N ARG A 270 0.42 7.18 -12.24
CA ARG A 270 1.22 8.28 -12.77
C ARG A 270 2.46 7.71 -13.46
N PRO A 271 2.78 8.15 -14.68
CA PRO A 271 3.85 7.55 -15.46
C PRO A 271 5.24 7.91 -14.93
N GLN A 272 6.21 7.03 -15.17
CA GLN A 272 7.65 7.30 -15.12
C GLN A 272 8.30 6.85 -16.44
N SER A 273 9.49 7.37 -16.74
CA SER A 273 10.28 7.00 -17.92
C SER A 273 11.29 5.90 -17.60
N GLU A 274 11.85 5.29 -18.65
CA GLU A 274 12.98 4.34 -18.52
C GLU A 274 14.28 5.01 -18.04
N ARG A 275 14.30 6.36 -17.95
CA ARG A 275 15.42 7.14 -17.40
C ARG A 275 15.29 7.39 -15.89
N VAL A 276 14.25 6.86 -15.26
CA VAL A 276 14.09 6.94 -13.81
C VAL A 276 15.26 6.29 -13.09
N GLU A 277 15.76 6.99 -12.08
CA GLU A 277 16.77 6.52 -11.16
C GLU A 277 16.25 6.70 -9.73
N ILE A 278 16.59 5.74 -8.88
CA ILE A 278 16.20 5.75 -7.49
C ILE A 278 17.44 5.63 -6.62
N GLN A 279 17.60 6.57 -5.70
CA GLN A 279 18.60 6.52 -4.64
C GLN A 279 17.89 6.16 -3.33
N GLU A 280 18.34 5.09 -2.69
CA GLU A 280 17.74 4.49 -1.50
C GLU A 280 18.78 4.48 -0.37
N GLU A 281 18.38 4.85 0.84
CA GLU A 281 19.21 4.80 2.04
C GLU A 281 18.49 3.94 3.08
N PHE A 282 19.17 2.90 3.58
CA PHE A 282 18.72 2.01 4.65
C PHE A 282 19.59 2.26 5.89
N ALA A 283 19.17 3.19 6.75
CA ALA A 283 19.95 3.65 7.90
C ALA A 283 19.47 3.01 9.22
N LEU A 284 20.39 2.37 9.95
CA LEU A 284 20.12 1.87 11.30
C LEU A 284 20.14 3.04 12.28
N LEU A 285 19.01 3.25 12.97
CA LEU A 285 18.81 4.30 13.97
C LEU A 285 18.64 3.71 15.37
N ASP A 286 18.70 4.57 16.39
CA ASP A 286 18.43 4.23 17.80
C ASP A 286 19.21 2.97 18.24
N ASP A 287 20.53 3.00 18.07
CA ASP A 287 21.44 1.87 18.35
C ASP A 287 21.12 0.58 17.58
N GLY A 288 20.36 0.68 16.48
CA GLY A 288 19.98 -0.43 15.61
C GLY A 288 18.60 -1.02 15.87
N ASP A 289 17.73 -0.38 16.67
CA ASP A 289 16.36 -0.84 16.92
C ASP A 289 15.35 -0.39 15.85
N ARG A 290 15.69 0.66 15.09
CA ARG A 290 14.89 1.17 13.99
C ARG A 290 15.68 1.18 12.69
N LEU A 291 14.99 0.93 11.58
CA LEU A 291 15.54 1.07 10.24
C LEU A 291 14.79 2.19 9.54
N ARG A 292 15.47 3.30 9.26
CA ARG A 292 14.94 4.35 8.40
C ARG A 292 15.23 4.01 6.97
N TYR A 293 14.18 3.96 6.17
CA TYR A 293 14.28 3.88 4.72
C TYR A 293 13.96 5.23 4.12
N THR A 294 14.87 5.74 3.29
CA THR A 294 14.65 6.93 2.46
C THR A 294 14.80 6.55 1.00
N GLN A 295 13.88 7.00 0.15
CA GLN A 295 13.99 6.85 -1.29
C GLN A 295 13.86 8.22 -1.95
N THR A 296 14.82 8.57 -2.80
CA THR A 296 14.79 9.73 -3.68
C THR A 296 14.69 9.29 -5.11
N ILE A 297 13.60 9.64 -5.77
CA ILE A 297 13.30 9.28 -7.15
C ILE A 297 13.61 10.48 -8.04
N VAL A 298 14.38 10.24 -9.08
CA VAL A 298 14.80 11.22 -10.07
C VAL A 298 14.39 10.72 -11.45
N ASP A 299 13.52 11.46 -12.12
CA ASP A 299 13.15 11.19 -13.50
C ASP A 299 13.11 12.49 -14.29
N PRO A 300 14.14 12.78 -15.10
CA PRO A 300 14.24 14.04 -15.82
C PRO A 300 13.18 14.21 -16.92
N GLU A 301 12.45 13.16 -17.29
CA GLU A 301 11.41 13.23 -18.31
C GLU A 301 10.02 13.46 -17.70
N THR A 302 9.79 13.02 -16.45
CA THR A 302 8.45 13.06 -15.82
C THR A 302 8.35 13.95 -14.59
N LEU A 303 9.45 14.19 -13.88
CA LEU A 303 9.52 14.99 -12.66
C LEU A 303 10.23 16.31 -12.91
N THR A 304 9.71 17.40 -12.33
CA THR A 304 10.39 18.72 -12.41
C THR A 304 11.49 18.88 -11.38
N GLU A 305 11.43 18.09 -10.31
CA GLU A 305 12.42 18.01 -9.23
C GLU A 305 12.35 16.61 -8.59
N PRO A 306 13.41 16.15 -7.91
CA PRO A 306 13.39 14.87 -7.23
C PRO A 306 12.25 14.75 -6.21
N VAL A 307 11.73 13.54 -6.08
CA VAL A 307 10.72 13.19 -5.08
C VAL A 307 11.37 12.35 -4.00
N THR A 308 11.26 12.78 -2.73
CA THR A 308 11.80 12.03 -1.59
C THR A 308 10.70 11.55 -0.66
N VAL A 309 10.80 10.27 -0.27
CA VAL A 309 9.91 9.59 0.67
C VAL A 309 10.75 8.94 1.76
N THR A 310 10.30 9.03 3.01
CA THR A 310 11.02 8.46 4.16
C THR A 310 10.03 7.85 5.15
N TRP A 311 10.30 6.63 5.62
CA TRP A 311 9.58 6.01 6.74
C TRP A 311 10.50 5.11 7.57
N ASP A 312 10.00 4.69 8.73
CA ASP A 312 10.75 3.87 9.67
C ASP A 312 10.09 2.49 9.82
N TRP A 313 10.93 1.46 9.89
CA TRP A 313 10.58 0.12 10.30
C TRP A 313 11.20 -0.22 11.67
N ILE A 314 10.63 -1.22 12.32
CA ILE A 314 11.06 -1.81 13.58
C ILE A 314 11.19 -3.32 13.45
N ASP A 315 11.94 -3.94 14.36
CA ASP A 315 11.99 -5.39 14.51
C ASP A 315 10.99 -5.84 15.60
N ILE A 316 10.02 -6.68 15.22
CA ILE A 316 9.01 -7.25 16.14
C ILE A 316 9.22 -8.74 16.44
N GLY A 317 10.40 -9.29 16.13
CA GLY A 317 10.78 -10.67 16.45
C GLY A 317 10.42 -11.71 15.39
N GLU A 318 9.97 -11.32 14.19
CA GLU A 318 9.64 -12.26 13.11
C GLU A 318 10.89 -12.97 12.57
N GLU A 319 10.86 -14.30 12.49
CA GLU A 319 12.01 -15.09 12.00
C GLU A 319 12.12 -15.09 10.48
N SER A 320 11.00 -14.99 9.76
CA SER A 320 10.93 -14.94 8.30
C SER A 320 9.63 -14.29 7.84
N LEU A 321 9.55 -13.87 6.58
CA LEU A 321 8.29 -13.40 6.00
C LEU A 321 7.24 -14.52 5.97
N GLY A 322 6.01 -14.19 6.35
CA GLY A 322 4.87 -15.08 6.19
C GLY A 322 4.54 -15.31 4.71
N SER A 323 3.84 -16.41 4.39
CA SER A 323 3.39 -16.68 3.02
C SER A 323 2.36 -15.65 2.56
N VAL A 324 2.53 -15.11 1.36
CA VAL A 324 1.51 -14.28 0.70
C VAL A 324 0.28 -15.14 0.41
N GLN A 325 -0.84 -14.87 1.09
CA GLN A 325 -2.12 -15.54 0.85
C GLN A 325 -2.74 -14.91 -0.41
N CYS A 326 -2.58 -15.59 -1.54
CA CYS A 326 -3.06 -15.15 -2.86
C CYS A 326 -4.18 -16.02 -3.43
N GLU A 327 -4.31 -17.26 -2.95
CA GLU A 327 -5.39 -18.20 -3.30
C GLU A 327 -6.50 -18.18 -2.24
#